data_AF-A0A1J3F5N6-F1
#
_entry.id   AF-A0A1J3F5N6-F1
#
_cell.length_a   1.000
_cell.length_b   1.000
_cell.length_c   1.000
_cell.angle_alpha   90.00
_cell.angle_beta   90.00
_cell.angle_gamma   90.00
#
_symmetry.space_group_name_H-M   'P 1'
#
loop_
_entity.id
_entity.type
_entity.pdbx_description
1 polymer ?
#
loop_
_entity_poly.entity_id
_entity_poly.type
_entity_poly.pdbx_seq_one_letter_code
_entity_poly.pdbx_strand_id
1 'polypeptide(L)'
;TAQIERRRRLWEPWTIKFLLEDDKLEANGYPKATCQRALGTEDIEGIFLDTSNLLFDVKPTAFDNMLNLRFLKIYCSNHENQYGLRLPRGLESLPYELRLLHWENYPLQSLPQDFDPCHLVELNMSHSRLQKLWGGTKN
;
A
#
# COMPACT_ATOMS: atom_id res chain seq x y z
N THR A 1 11.09 -34.42 4.43
CA THR A 1 11.73 -33.33 3.67
C THR A 1 10.65 -32.42 3.10
N ALA A 2 10.08 -31.56 3.94
CA ALA A 2 9.00 -30.63 3.58
C ALA A 2 9.45 -29.20 3.84
N GLN A 3 10.59 -28.84 3.25
CA GLN A 3 11.06 -27.47 3.18
C GLN A 3 11.14 -27.08 1.70
N ILE A 4 10.86 -25.81 1.43
CA ILE A 4 10.98 -25.13 0.12
C ILE A 4 9.66 -25.08 -0.69
N GLU A 5 8.59 -24.58 -0.07
CA GLU A 5 7.47 -23.98 -0.82
C GLU A 5 6.94 -22.67 -0.21
N ARG A 6 7.76 -21.97 0.59
CA ARG A 6 7.61 -20.53 0.87
C ARG A 6 7.95 -19.68 -0.38
N ARG A 7 7.63 -20.17 -1.57
CA ARG A 7 8.02 -19.54 -2.84
C ARG A 7 7.08 -18.38 -3.11
N ARG A 8 7.53 -17.18 -2.71
CA ARG A 8 7.37 -15.90 -3.42
C ARG A 8 6.17 -15.89 -4.36
N ARG A 9 4.96 -15.65 -3.83
CA ARG A 9 3.78 -15.41 -4.66
C ARG A 9 4.01 -14.09 -5.41
N LEU A 10 4.22 -14.18 -6.71
CA LEU A 10 4.11 -13.02 -7.60
C LEU A 10 2.61 -12.76 -7.74
N TRP A 11 2.13 -11.72 -7.07
CA TRP A 11 0.72 -11.36 -7.14
C TRP A 11 0.46 -10.63 -8.46
N GLU A 12 -0.55 -11.06 -9.19
CA GLU A 12 -1.02 -10.35 -10.37
C GLU A 12 -1.57 -8.97 -9.97
N PRO A 13 -1.42 -7.92 -10.81
CA PRO A 13 -1.91 -6.57 -10.49
C PRO A 13 -3.38 -6.53 -10.07
N TRP A 14 -4.22 -7.37 -10.69
CA TRP A 14 -5.64 -7.50 -10.35
C TRP A 14 -5.89 -8.08 -8.96
N THR A 15 -5.05 -9.01 -8.50
CA THR A 15 -5.16 -9.58 -7.15
C THR A 15 -4.72 -8.58 -6.09
N ILE A 16 -3.68 -7.78 -6.37
CA ILE A 16 -3.24 -6.69 -5.50
C ILE A 16 -4.34 -5.62 -5.39
N LYS A 17 -5.00 -5.29 -6.51
CA LYS A 17 -6.11 -4.32 -6.50
C LYS A 17 -7.17 -4.71 -5.48
N PHE A 18 -7.63 -5.96 -5.46
CA PHE A 18 -8.64 -6.42 -4.48
C PHE A 18 -8.17 -6.31 -3.02
N LEU A 19 -6.86 -6.42 -2.77
CA LEU A 19 -6.31 -6.27 -1.41
C LEU A 19 -6.26 -4.81 -0.96
N LEU A 20 -6.07 -3.87 -1.88
CA LEU A 20 -5.85 -2.45 -1.57
C LEU A 20 -7.11 -1.59 -1.75
N GLU A 21 -8.01 -1.99 -2.63
CA GLU A 21 -9.21 -1.23 -2.97
C GLU A 21 -10.18 -1.16 -1.79
N ASP A 22 -10.79 0.01 -1.65
CA ASP A 22 -11.84 0.23 -0.69
C ASP A 22 -13.16 -0.35 -1.19
N ASP A 23 -13.67 -1.35 -0.48
CA ASP A 23 -15.06 -1.80 -0.63
C ASP A 23 -15.95 -0.67 -0.12
N LYS A 24 -16.41 0.23 -1.00
CA LYS A 24 -17.47 1.18 -0.66
C LYS A 24 -18.64 0.36 -0.12
N LEU A 25 -18.88 0.47 1.19
CA LEU A 25 -20.08 -0.07 1.83
C LEU A 25 -21.28 0.49 1.05
N GLU A 26 -21.99 -0.38 0.33
CA GLU A 26 -23.32 0.00 -0.12
C GLU A 26 -24.15 0.38 1.11
N ALA A 27 -24.97 1.41 0.97
CA ALA A 27 -25.74 2.05 2.04
C ALA A 27 -26.89 1.16 2.56
N ASN A 28 -26.71 -0.16 2.60
CA ASN A 28 -27.71 -1.14 3.00
C ASN A 28 -27.28 -1.87 4.29
N GLY A 29 -27.05 -1.11 5.37
CA GLY A 29 -27.38 -1.47 6.77
C GLY A 29 -26.90 -2.80 7.39
N TYR A 30 -26.18 -3.65 6.68
CA TYR A 30 -25.68 -4.92 7.18
C TYR A 30 -24.17 -4.81 7.39
N PRO A 31 -23.65 -5.02 8.61
CA PRO A 31 -22.22 -5.18 8.80
C PRO A 31 -21.82 -6.49 8.11
N LYS A 32 -21.20 -6.40 6.94
CA LYS A 32 -20.49 -7.55 6.36
C LYS A 32 -19.33 -7.81 7.32
N ALA A 33 -19.47 -8.90 8.07
CA ALA A 33 -18.55 -9.30 9.13
C ALA A 33 -17.08 -9.16 8.70
N THR A 34 -16.39 -8.31 9.44
CA THR A 34 -15.13 -8.58 10.14
C THR A 34 -14.02 -9.29 9.36
N CYS A 35 -12.88 -8.59 9.28
CA CYS A 35 -11.52 -9.12 9.35
C CYS A 35 -11.39 -10.59 8.95
N GLN A 36 -11.57 -10.89 7.66
CA GLN A 36 -10.74 -11.95 7.11
C GLN A 36 -9.32 -11.40 7.21
N ARG A 37 -8.55 -11.83 8.22
CA ARG A 37 -7.11 -12.02 8.03
C ARG A 37 -7.05 -12.75 6.70
N ALA A 38 -6.73 -12.03 5.64
CA ALA A 38 -6.62 -12.62 4.32
C ALA A 38 -5.42 -13.57 4.46
N LEU A 39 -5.71 -14.84 4.74
CA LEU A 39 -4.72 -15.86 5.02
C LEU A 39 -3.67 -15.81 3.92
N GLY A 40 -2.47 -15.34 4.26
CA GLY A 40 -1.35 -15.15 3.34
C GLY A 40 -0.96 -13.71 3.00
N THR A 41 -1.61 -12.65 3.51
CA THR A 41 -1.05 -11.28 3.39
C THR A 41 0.17 -11.09 4.28
N GLU A 42 0.24 -11.84 5.38
CA GLU A 42 1.39 -11.91 6.26
C GLU A 42 2.64 -12.40 5.53
N ASP A 43 2.51 -13.23 4.48
CA ASP A 43 3.66 -13.74 3.70
C ASP A 43 4.12 -12.78 2.59
N ILE A 44 3.45 -11.63 2.41
CA ILE A 44 3.80 -10.67 1.35
C ILE A 44 5.01 -9.86 1.77
N GLU A 45 6.15 -10.12 1.11
CA GLU A 45 7.39 -9.36 1.32
C GLU A 45 7.57 -8.19 0.34
N GLY A 46 6.90 -8.22 -0.81
CA GLY A 46 7.07 -7.20 -1.83
C GLY A 46 5.84 -7.00 -2.71
N ILE A 47 5.59 -5.75 -3.06
CA ILE A 47 4.53 -5.29 -3.95
C ILE A 47 5.16 -4.39 -5.01
N PHE A 48 4.94 -4.76 -6.28
CA PHE A 48 5.31 -3.98 -7.44
C PHE A 48 4.03 -3.75 -8.24
N LEU A 49 3.56 -2.51 -8.31
CA LEU A 49 2.27 -2.16 -8.86
C LEU A 49 2.42 -1.04 -9.90
N ASP A 50 2.14 -1.40 -11.15
CA ASP A 50 1.99 -0.43 -12.24
C ASP A 50 0.56 0.13 -12.25
N THR A 51 0.42 1.44 -12.04
CA THR A 51 -0.88 2.11 -11.93
C THR A 51 -1.37 2.71 -13.24
N SER A 52 -0.65 2.55 -14.35
CA SER A 52 -0.98 3.23 -15.62
C SER A 52 -2.36 2.93 -16.20
N ASN A 53 -2.95 1.79 -15.83
CA ASN A 53 -4.31 1.39 -16.23
C ASN A 53 -5.21 1.13 -15.02
N LEU A 54 -4.84 1.63 -13.84
CA LEU A 54 -5.57 1.40 -12.59
C LEU A 54 -6.06 2.72 -12.00
N LEU A 55 -7.35 2.81 -11.73
CA LEU A 55 -7.95 3.92 -11.00
C LEU A 55 -8.89 3.36 -9.93
N PHE A 56 -8.50 3.50 -8.66
CA PHE A 56 -9.34 3.12 -7.53
C PHE A 56 -8.95 3.87 -6.24
N ASP A 57 -9.86 3.85 -5.28
CA ASP A 57 -9.64 4.40 -3.95
C ASP A 57 -8.98 3.34 -3.08
N VAL A 58 -7.82 3.65 -2.52
CA VAL A 58 -7.12 2.78 -1.57
C VAL A 58 -7.76 2.95 -0.19
N LYS A 59 -8.05 1.83 0.47
CA LYS A 59 -8.58 1.85 1.84
C LYS A 59 -7.51 2.36 2.82
N PRO A 60 -7.89 3.10 3.88
CA PRO A 60 -6.91 3.61 4.85
C PRO A 60 -6.07 2.53 5.51
N THR A 61 -6.63 1.33 5.69
CA THR A 61 -6.03 0.15 6.33
C THR A 61 -5.37 -0.82 5.33
N ALA A 62 -5.02 -0.35 4.14
CA ALA A 62 -4.61 -1.21 3.02
C ALA A 62 -3.43 -2.13 3.33
N PHE A 63 -2.51 -1.67 4.18
CA PHE A 63 -1.25 -2.37 4.46
C PHE A 63 -1.15 -2.95 5.87
N ASP A 64 -2.18 -2.79 6.72
CA ASP A 64 -2.13 -3.17 8.14
C ASP A 64 -1.80 -4.65 8.37
N ASN A 65 -2.27 -5.52 7.47
CA ASN A 65 -2.08 -6.98 7.57
C ASN A 65 -0.86 -7.50 6.78
N MET A 66 -0.01 -6.62 6.26
CA MET A 66 1.18 -6.96 5.47
C MET A 66 2.45 -6.79 6.30
N LEU A 67 2.52 -7.48 7.43
CA LEU A 67 3.53 -7.27 8.46
C LEU A 67 4.97 -7.52 7.99
N ASN A 68 5.15 -8.42 7.01
CA ASN A 68 6.47 -8.73 6.45
C ASN A 68 6.78 -7.94 5.17
N LEU A 69 5.98 -6.92 4.81
CA LEU A 69 6.20 -6.14 3.60
C LEU A 69 7.45 -5.28 3.73
N ARG A 70 8.42 -5.55 2.86
CA ARG A 70 9.73 -4.90 2.83
C ARG A 70 9.93 -4.02 1.60
N PHE A 71 9.26 -4.33 0.50
CA PHE A 71 9.41 -3.62 -0.76
C PHE A 71 8.04 -3.17 -1.26
N LEU A 72 7.80 -1.85 -1.26
CA LEU A 72 6.61 -1.27 -1.86
C LEU A 72 7.02 -0.37 -3.01
N LYS A 73 6.70 -0.79 -4.23
CA LYS A 73 6.96 -0.01 -5.45
C LYS A 73 5.67 0.18 -6.23
N ILE A 74 5.15 1.40 -6.20
CA ILE A 74 3.97 1.86 -6.92
C ILE A 74 4.45 2.90 -7.94
N TYR A 75 4.26 2.62 -9.22
CA TYR A 75 4.80 3.43 -10.31
C TYR A 75 3.82 3.50 -11.48
N CYS A 76 4.03 4.46 -12.38
CA CYS A 76 3.23 4.62 -13.58
C CYS A 76 4.14 4.52 -14.82
N SER A 77 4.00 3.46 -15.62
CA SER A 77 4.79 3.28 -16.86
C SER A 77 4.35 4.17 -18.02
N ASN A 78 3.09 4.61 -18.02
CA ASN A 78 2.49 5.50 -19.01
C ASN A 78 1.95 6.79 -18.36
N HIS A 79 2.72 7.87 -18.49
CA HIS A 79 2.38 9.19 -17.94
C HIS A 79 1.34 9.97 -18.75
N GLU A 80 0.87 9.45 -19.89
CA GLU A 80 -0.17 10.11 -20.69
C GLU A 80 -1.56 9.99 -20.03
N ASN A 81 -1.72 9.00 -19.15
CA ASN A 81 -2.96 8.74 -18.43
C ASN A 81 -2.92 9.31 -17.01
N GLN A 82 -3.99 10.00 -16.60
CA GLN A 82 -4.18 10.47 -15.22
C GLN A 82 -4.75 9.38 -14.30
N TYR A 83 -4.47 8.11 -14.58
CA TYR A 83 -4.89 6.99 -13.73
C TYR A 83 -3.88 6.79 -12.59
N GLY A 84 -4.38 6.41 -11.42
CA GLY A 84 -3.56 6.29 -10.22
C GLY A 84 -4.37 5.88 -9.00
N LEU A 85 -3.66 5.69 -7.89
CA LEU A 85 -4.25 5.39 -6.60
C LEU A 85 -4.71 6.66 -5.92
N ARG A 86 -5.96 6.70 -5.46
CA ARG A 86 -6.50 7.82 -4.69
C ARG A 86 -6.58 7.43 -3.22
N LEU A 87 -6.27 8.37 -2.32
CA LEU A 87 -6.38 8.18 -0.87
C LEU A 87 -7.35 9.23 -0.30
N PRO A 88 -8.64 9.22 -0.66
CA PRO A 88 -9.60 10.25 -0.24
C PRO A 88 -9.81 10.29 1.28
N ARG A 89 -9.59 9.16 1.96
CA ARG A 89 -9.66 9.05 3.43
C ARG A 89 -8.28 8.96 4.09
N GLY A 90 -7.22 9.26 3.34
CA GLY A 90 -5.85 9.13 3.82
C GLY A 90 -5.37 7.69 3.89
N LEU A 91 -4.24 7.51 4.56
CA LEU A 91 -3.61 6.23 4.88
C LEU A 91 -3.36 6.19 6.39
N GLU A 92 -3.78 5.13 7.06
CA GLU A 92 -3.64 5.00 8.52
C GLU A 92 -2.24 4.56 8.92
N SER A 93 -1.68 3.59 8.20
CA SER A 93 -0.38 3.02 8.52
C SER A 93 0.42 2.65 7.28
N LEU A 94 1.73 2.50 7.48
CA LEU A 94 2.64 1.87 6.52
C LEU A 94 3.37 0.72 7.24
N PRO A 95 3.70 -0.39 6.55
CA PRO A 95 4.31 -1.54 7.21
C PRO A 95 5.66 -1.22 7.86
N TYR A 96 5.84 -1.77 9.07
CA TYR A 96 7.01 -1.52 9.92
C TYR A 96 8.33 -2.06 9.36
N GLU A 97 8.28 -3.14 8.57
CA GLU A 97 9.45 -3.78 7.97
C GLU A 97 9.86 -3.17 6.62
N LEU A 98 9.24 -2.04 6.21
CA LEU A 98 9.53 -1.41 4.93
C LEU A 98 11.00 -0.99 4.83
N ARG A 99 11.67 -1.51 3.79
CA ARG A 99 13.03 -1.16 3.41
C ARG A 99 13.09 -0.28 2.18
N LEU A 100 12.14 -0.44 1.27
CA LEU A 100 12.00 0.38 0.08
C LEU A 100 10.57 0.88 -0.04
N LEU A 101 10.43 2.20 -0.12
CA LEU A 101 9.17 2.88 -0.43
C LEU A 101 9.35 3.72 -1.69
N HIS A 102 8.94 3.18 -2.83
CA HIS A 102 8.80 3.89 -4.10
C HIS A 102 7.32 4.10 -4.36
N TRP A 103 6.84 5.34 -4.32
CA TRP A 103 5.45 5.67 -4.61
C TRP A 103 5.33 6.94 -5.46
N GLU A 104 5.20 6.74 -6.77
CA GLU A 104 5.02 7.84 -7.71
C GLU A 104 3.64 8.46 -7.59
N ASN A 105 3.55 9.77 -7.80
CA ASN A 105 2.28 10.51 -7.76
C ASN A 105 1.51 10.36 -6.43
N TYR A 106 2.22 10.08 -5.33
CA TYR A 106 1.59 9.91 -4.02
C TYR A 106 0.75 11.15 -3.64
N PRO A 107 -0.56 10.97 -3.35
CA PRO A 107 -1.51 12.08 -3.35
C PRO A 107 -1.59 12.84 -2.02
N LEU A 108 -1.02 12.33 -0.92
CA LEU A 108 -1.05 12.99 0.38
C LEU A 108 0.16 13.91 0.58
N GLN A 109 0.01 14.91 1.44
CA GLN A 109 1.06 15.89 1.74
C GLN A 109 2.07 15.40 2.79
N SER A 110 1.71 14.36 3.55
CA SER A 110 2.58 13.69 4.52
C SER A 110 2.40 12.17 4.50
N LEU A 111 3.39 11.44 5.01
CA LEU A 111 3.20 10.01 5.34
C LEU A 111 2.36 9.89 6.62
N PRO A 112 1.82 8.69 6.91
CA PRO A 112 1.15 8.42 8.17
C PRO A 112 2.02 8.80 9.38
N GLN A 113 1.40 9.37 10.40
CA GLN A 113 2.13 9.89 11.57
C GLN A 113 2.88 8.78 12.32
N ASP A 114 2.31 7.58 12.36
CA ASP A 114 2.86 6.42 13.06
C ASP A 114 3.92 5.66 12.24
N PHE A 115 4.25 6.13 11.04
CA PHE A 115 5.26 5.48 10.22
C PHE A 115 6.66 5.59 10.85
N ASP A 116 7.25 4.45 11.21
CA ASP A 116 8.63 4.35 11.68
C ASP A 116 9.58 3.99 10.51
N PRO A 117 10.46 4.91 10.08
CA PRO A 117 11.41 4.66 9.01
C PRO A 117 12.69 3.97 9.49
N CYS A 118 12.74 3.40 10.71
CA CYS A 118 13.96 2.78 11.26
C CYS A 118 14.56 1.67 10.37
N HIS A 119 13.72 0.96 9.60
CA HIS A 119 14.14 -0.05 8.63
C HIS A 119 14.27 0.46 7.19
N LEU A 120 13.86 1.72 6.93
CA LEU A 120 13.80 2.28 5.60
C LEU A 120 15.21 2.55 5.07
N VAL A 121 15.52 1.96 3.91
CA VAL A 121 16.80 2.13 3.21
C VAL A 121 16.63 3.10 2.04
N GLU A 122 15.50 3.03 1.33
CA GLU A 122 15.23 3.85 0.15
C GLU A 122 13.82 4.46 0.22
N LEU A 123 13.76 5.78 -0.03
CA LEU A 123 12.52 6.54 -0.19
C LEU A 123 12.53 7.25 -1.54
N ASN A 124 11.59 6.90 -2.42
CA ASN A 124 11.39 7.55 -3.71
C ASN A 124 9.93 7.96 -3.87
N MET A 125 9.68 9.27 -3.87
CA MET A 125 8.33 9.85 -3.91
C MET A 125 8.19 10.81 -5.11
N SER A 126 8.71 10.40 -6.27
CA SER A 126 8.72 11.23 -7.48
C SER A 126 7.30 11.66 -7.88
N HIS A 127 7.16 12.90 -8.34
CA HIS A 127 5.88 13.50 -8.75
C HIS A 127 4.78 13.49 -7.68
N SER A 128 5.13 13.26 -6.41
CA SER A 128 4.18 13.26 -5.30
C SER A 128 3.79 14.67 -4.85
N ARG A 129 2.71 14.74 -4.06
CA ARG A 129 2.31 15.94 -3.31
C ARG A 129 2.97 16.01 -1.93
N LEU A 130 3.90 15.10 -1.62
CA LEU A 130 4.55 15.01 -0.32
C LEU A 130 5.38 16.26 -0.05
N GLN A 131 5.05 16.98 1.03
CA GLN A 131 5.76 18.19 1.46
C GLN A 131 6.54 17.96 2.75
N LYS A 132 6.07 17.04 3.59
CA LYS A 132 6.67 16.67 4.88
C LYS A 132 6.68 15.16 5.01
N LEU A 133 7.69 14.59 5.66
CA LEU A 133 7.68 13.15 5.91
C LEU A 133 6.59 12.76 6.89
N TRP A 134 6.39 13.52 7.98
CA TRP A 134 5.32 13.30 8.95
C TRP A 134 4.77 14.64 9.46
N GLY A 135 3.57 14.61 10.02
CA GLY A 135 2.96 15.77 10.66
C GLY A 135 3.54 16.00 12.06
N GLY A 136 4.52 16.89 12.20
CA GLY A 136 5.05 17.32 13.50
C GLY A 136 6.50 16.88 13.78
N THR A 137 6.88 16.87 15.06
CA THR A 137 8.21 16.42 15.51
C THR A 137 8.13 14.93 15.84
N LYS A 138 9.01 14.13 15.26
CA LYS A 138 9.19 12.72 15.64
C LYS A 138 10.06 12.73 16.90
N ASN A 139 9.48 12.41 18.06
CA ASN A 139 10.23 12.31 19.32
C ASN A 139 10.97 10.98 19.42
#